data_AF-M7NCN8-F1
#
_entry.id   AF-M7NCN8-F1
#
_cell.length_a   1.000
_cell.length_b   1.000
_cell.length_c   1.000
_cell.angle_alpha   90.00
_cell.angle_beta   90.00
_cell.angle_gamma   90.00
#
_symmetry.space_group_name_H-M   'P 1'
#
loop_
_entity.id
_entity.type
_entity.pdbx_description
1 polymer ?
#
loop_
_entity_poly.entity_id
_entity_poly.type
_entity_poly.pdbx_seq_one_letter_code
_entity_poly.pdbx_strand_id
1 'polypeptide(L)'
;MINLKWSCLMRWSRRTKTPHIAKVMIDDGIRPCLPYTRPRGKKGYLRKSEFHYDSERNTYICPNGQELRYSTTNKQGYREYKSNGAKCAGCPLLAQCTQSQNHEKVIARHVWQVYLDRAESIRLTPENKEIYARRKETVERGFGDAKEKCGMRWTSLRGRAKMSMQAMLTFAALNLKRLACWTWESLEPA
;
A
#
# COMPACT_ATOMS: atom_id res chain seq x y z
N MET A 1 -0.85 -30.68 5.55
CA MET A 1 -0.06 -29.45 5.82
C MET A 1 -0.45 -28.38 4.82
N ILE A 2 -1.26 -27.40 5.24
CA ILE A 2 -1.61 -26.26 4.40
C ILE A 2 -0.33 -25.45 4.21
N ASN A 3 0.20 -25.50 2.99
CA ASN A 3 1.47 -24.89 2.63
C ASN A 3 1.37 -23.37 2.88
N LEU A 4 2.12 -22.88 3.87
CA LEU A 4 2.19 -21.47 4.33
C LEU A 4 2.49 -20.46 3.21
N LYS A 5 2.85 -20.91 2.01
CA LYS A 5 3.00 -20.08 0.81
C LYS A 5 1.70 -19.46 0.28
N TRP A 6 0.52 -20.02 0.59
CA TRP A 6 -0.75 -19.58 -0.01
C TRP A 6 -1.58 -18.60 0.84
N SER A 7 -1.31 -18.49 2.14
CA SER A 7 -2.02 -17.54 3.03
C SER A 7 -1.84 -16.08 2.58
N CYS A 8 -0.74 -15.80 1.88
CA CYS A 8 -0.43 -14.47 1.39
C CYS A 8 -1.29 -14.05 0.17
N LEU A 9 -2.01 -14.94 -0.52
CA LEU A 9 -2.69 -14.62 -1.79
C LEU A 9 -4.17 -14.21 -1.66
N MET A 10 -4.86 -14.56 -0.57
CA MET A 10 -6.33 -14.41 -0.47
C MET A 10 -6.84 -13.10 0.16
N ARG A 11 -5.96 -12.13 0.48
CA ARG A 11 -6.37 -10.86 1.13
C ARG A 11 -6.01 -9.62 0.31
N TRP A 12 -6.38 -9.57 -0.96
CA TRP A 12 -5.94 -8.49 -1.87
C TRP A 12 -7.07 -7.89 -2.72
N SER A 13 -7.85 -7.00 -2.11
CA SER A 13 -8.54 -5.96 -2.88
C SER A 13 -7.53 -4.89 -3.29
N ARG A 14 -7.76 -4.22 -4.42
CA ARG A 14 -6.83 -3.29 -5.12
C ARG A 14 -6.47 -1.99 -4.35
N ARG A 15 -6.60 -1.96 -3.02
CA ARG A 15 -6.37 -0.78 -2.14
C ARG A 15 -5.83 -1.20 -0.76
N THR A 16 -4.63 -1.77 -0.67
CA THR A 16 -4.17 -2.39 0.60
C THR A 16 -2.74 -2.08 1.03
N LYS A 17 -2.04 -1.09 0.45
CA LYS A 17 -0.82 -0.56 1.11
C LYS A 17 -1.25 0.41 2.22
N THR A 18 -1.70 -0.13 3.36
CA THR A 18 -1.99 0.64 4.58
C THR A 18 -0.97 0.33 5.67
N PRO A 19 -0.69 1.29 6.57
CA PRO A 19 0.23 1.05 7.67
C PRO A 19 -0.18 -0.13 8.57
N HIS A 20 -1.49 -0.28 8.80
CA HIS A 20 -2.04 -1.37 9.60
C HIS A 20 -1.76 -2.75 8.99
N ILE A 21 -2.03 -2.93 7.68
CA ILE A 21 -1.80 -4.20 7.00
C ILE A 21 -0.31 -4.54 7.00
N ALA A 22 0.56 -3.56 6.72
CA ALA A 22 2.00 -3.78 6.74
C ALA A 22 2.50 -4.18 8.13
N LYS A 23 1.98 -3.56 9.19
CA LYS A 23 2.28 -3.93 10.57
C LYS A 23 1.88 -5.38 10.85
N VAL A 24 0.60 -5.72 10.66
CA VAL A 24 0.07 -7.07 10.93
C VAL A 24 0.87 -8.14 10.18
N MET A 25 1.13 -7.94 8.89
CA MET A 25 1.92 -8.92 8.12
C MET A 25 3.31 -9.13 8.69
N ILE A 26 4.02 -8.05 9.03
CA ILE A 26 5.40 -8.14 9.54
C ILE A 26 5.43 -8.73 10.95
N ASP A 27 4.49 -8.34 11.82
CA ASP A 27 4.37 -8.86 13.18
C ASP A 27 4.02 -10.37 13.17
N ASP A 28 3.18 -10.82 12.23
CA ASP A 28 2.84 -12.24 12.03
C ASP A 28 3.95 -13.05 11.33
N GLY A 29 5.11 -12.45 11.04
CA GLY A 29 6.20 -13.10 10.32
C GLY A 29 5.91 -13.37 8.83
N ILE A 30 4.84 -12.80 8.28
CA ILE A 30 4.44 -12.94 6.89
C ILE A 30 5.19 -11.92 6.03
N ARG A 31 5.93 -12.41 5.02
CA ARG A 31 6.64 -11.55 4.08
C ARG A 31 5.66 -10.67 3.27
N PRO A 32 5.74 -9.33 3.37
CA PRO A 32 4.82 -8.45 2.66
C PRO A 32 5.15 -8.38 1.16
N CYS A 33 4.15 -8.63 0.32
CA CYS A 33 4.22 -8.45 -1.15
C CYS A 33 3.25 -7.33 -1.60
N LEU A 34 3.47 -6.12 -1.06
CA LEU A 34 2.59 -4.96 -1.29
C LEU A 34 2.87 -4.30 -2.66
N PRO A 35 1.83 -3.81 -3.36
CA PRO A 35 2.00 -3.14 -4.63
C PRO A 35 2.71 -1.79 -4.49
N TYR A 36 3.36 -1.36 -5.57
CA TYR A 36 3.93 -0.02 -5.65
C TYR A 36 2.82 1.05 -5.58
N THR A 37 3.06 2.08 -4.77
CA THR A 37 2.19 3.25 -4.70
C THR A 37 2.88 4.41 -5.39
N ARG A 38 2.31 4.89 -6.49
CA ARG A 38 2.84 6.08 -7.19
C ARG A 38 2.84 7.27 -6.21
N PRO A 39 3.96 7.99 -6.07
CA PRO A 39 4.03 9.13 -5.17
C PRO A 39 3.06 10.23 -5.65
N ARG A 40 2.24 10.68 -4.71
CA ARG A 40 1.20 11.70 -4.90
C ARG A 40 1.76 13.09 -4.63
N GLY A 41 1.23 14.11 -5.30
CA GLY A 41 1.63 15.51 -5.13
C GLY A 41 1.46 16.33 -6.40
N LYS A 42 1.48 17.66 -6.27
CA LYS A 42 1.51 18.58 -7.41
C LYS A 42 2.86 18.46 -8.13
N LYS A 43 2.87 18.51 -9.47
CA LYS A 43 4.12 18.53 -10.25
C LYS A 43 4.91 19.82 -9.94
N GLY A 44 6.24 19.73 -9.86
CA GLY A 44 7.12 20.87 -9.56
C GLY A 44 7.29 21.19 -8.07
N TYR A 45 6.62 20.45 -7.17
CA TYR A 45 6.77 20.61 -5.72
C TYR A 45 7.65 19.52 -5.12
N LEU A 46 8.42 19.89 -4.09
CA LEU A 46 9.25 18.96 -3.31
C LEU A 46 8.37 17.88 -2.68
N ARG A 47 8.71 16.63 -2.97
CA ARG A 47 8.01 15.44 -2.47
C ARG A 47 8.52 15.06 -1.10
N LYS A 48 7.71 14.30 -0.36
CA LYS A 48 8.11 13.76 0.95
C LYS A 48 9.39 12.92 0.89
N SER A 49 9.67 12.26 -0.24
CA SER A 49 10.88 11.44 -0.45
C SER A 49 12.17 12.26 -0.45
N GLU A 50 12.10 13.57 -0.70
CA GLU A 50 13.27 14.47 -0.70
C GLU A 50 13.61 14.96 0.71
N PHE A 51 12.73 14.70 1.69
CA PHE A 51 12.98 15.01 3.09
C PHE A 51 13.51 13.76 3.79
N HIS A 52 14.72 13.85 4.33
CA HIS A 52 15.33 12.77 5.07
C HIS A 52 14.73 12.72 6.49
N TYR A 53 14.44 11.52 7.00
CA TYR A 53 13.98 11.35 8.37
C TYR A 53 15.14 10.85 9.23
N ASP A 54 15.51 11.62 10.24
CA ASP A 54 16.45 11.21 11.26
C ASP A 54 15.69 10.50 12.38
N SER A 55 15.96 9.19 12.54
CA SER A 55 15.32 8.36 13.57
C SER A 55 15.84 8.64 14.98
N GLU A 56 17.09 9.07 15.12
CA GLU A 56 17.72 9.31 16.42
C GLU A 56 17.20 10.62 17.03
N ARG A 57 17.16 11.67 16.21
CA ARG A 57 16.68 13.00 16.64
C ARG A 57 15.17 13.15 16.53
N ASN A 58 14.48 12.22 15.87
CA ASN A 58 13.05 12.29 15.55
C ASN A 58 12.71 13.62 14.86
N THR A 59 13.47 13.97 13.83
CA THR A 59 13.29 15.18 13.03
C THR A 59 13.32 14.85 11.54
N TYR A 60 12.73 15.72 10.73
CA TYR A 60 12.88 15.68 9.28
C TYR A 60 13.90 16.73 8.84
N ILE A 61 14.74 16.40 7.87
CA ILE A 61 15.74 17.32 7.32
C ILE A 61 15.32 17.66 5.89
N CYS A 62 15.19 18.95 5.62
CA CYS A 62 14.92 19.52 4.30
C CYS A 62 16.16 19.37 3.38
N PRO A 63 16.01 19.32 2.05
CA PRO A 63 17.14 19.39 1.12
C PRO A 63 18.04 20.62 1.32
N ASN A 64 17.50 21.72 1.87
CA ASN A 64 18.27 22.91 2.25
C ASN A 64 18.91 22.83 3.66
N GLY A 65 18.99 21.64 4.25
CA GLY A 65 19.60 21.40 5.57
C GLY A 65 18.78 21.83 6.80
N GLN A 66 17.61 22.44 6.61
CA GLN A 66 16.77 22.88 7.73
C GLN A 66 16.02 21.72 8.38
N GLU A 67 16.02 21.68 9.73
CA GLU A 67 15.25 20.71 10.51
C GLU A 67 13.76 21.10 10.64
N LEU A 68 12.90 20.10 10.51
CA LEU A 68 11.48 20.12 10.80
C LEU A 68 11.24 19.35 12.09
N ARG A 69 10.72 20.04 13.10
CA ARG A 69 10.51 19.49 14.45
C ARG A 69 9.12 18.89 14.57
N TYR A 70 9.01 17.87 15.42
CA TYR A 70 7.73 17.31 15.80
C TYR A 70 6.84 18.37 16.46
N SER A 71 5.58 18.46 16.02
CA SER A 71 4.57 19.36 16.58
C SER A 71 3.55 18.55 17.39
N THR A 72 2.73 17.74 16.70
CA THR A 72 1.56 17.09 17.30
C THR A 72 1.30 15.75 16.64
N THR A 73 0.61 14.85 17.35
CA THR A 73 0.06 13.61 16.77
C THR A 73 -1.45 13.72 16.68
N ASN A 74 -1.99 13.53 15.49
CA ASN A 74 -3.43 13.55 15.25
C ASN A 74 -4.10 12.24 15.74
N LYS A 75 -5.41 12.27 15.99
CA LYS A 75 -6.21 11.11 16.45
C LYS A 75 -6.12 9.91 15.51
N GLN A 76 -5.88 10.12 14.21
CA GLN A 76 -5.66 9.02 13.25
C GLN A 76 -4.23 8.44 13.25
N GLY A 77 -3.37 8.82 14.21
CA GLY A 77 -2.02 8.27 14.33
C GLY A 77 -1.00 8.86 13.36
N TYR A 78 -1.18 10.12 12.94
CA TYR A 78 -0.20 10.85 12.13
C TYR A 78 0.55 11.84 12.99
N ARG A 79 1.88 11.71 13.03
CA ARG A 79 2.81 12.68 13.60
C ARG A 79 3.07 13.78 12.59
N GLU A 80 2.87 15.02 13.00
CA GLU A 80 3.10 16.21 12.19
C GLU A 80 4.46 16.83 12.53
N TYR A 81 5.24 17.11 11.50
CA TYR A 81 6.53 17.78 11.60
C TYR A 81 6.46 19.09 10.85
N LYS A 82 6.89 20.17 11.50
CA LYS A 82 6.72 21.54 11.01
C LYS A 82 8.07 22.23 10.83
N SER A 83 8.21 22.98 9.75
CA SER A 83 9.38 23.86 9.53
C SER A 83 9.19 25.18 10.27
N ASN A 84 10.30 25.89 10.53
CA ASN A 84 10.22 27.25 11.05
C ASN A 84 10.02 28.22 9.88
N GLY A 85 8.83 28.84 9.81
CA GLY A 85 8.45 29.79 8.76
C GLY A 85 9.39 30.99 8.64
N ALA A 86 9.92 31.51 9.75
CA ALA A 86 10.85 32.65 9.73
C ALA A 86 12.17 32.32 9.01
N LYS A 87 12.67 31.09 9.15
CA LYS A 87 13.85 30.61 8.42
C LYS A 87 13.53 30.23 6.97
N CYS A 88 12.32 29.74 6.72
CA CYS A 88 11.89 29.34 5.38
C CYS A 88 11.54 30.52 4.47
N ALA A 89 11.21 31.70 5.01
CA ALA A 89 10.84 32.88 4.24
C ALA A 89 11.94 33.32 3.24
N GLY A 90 13.22 33.18 3.62
CA GLY A 90 14.37 33.49 2.75
C GLY A 90 14.89 32.30 1.95
N CYS A 91 14.20 31.16 1.92
CA CYS A 91 14.71 29.95 1.29
C CYS A 91 14.57 30.00 -0.25
N PRO A 92 15.62 29.68 -1.03
CA PRO A 92 15.54 29.68 -2.50
C PRO A 92 14.55 28.62 -3.02
N LEU A 93 14.32 27.55 -2.27
CA LEU A 93 13.40 26.47 -2.64
C LEU A 93 11.96 26.71 -2.18
N LEU A 94 11.64 27.87 -1.60
CA LEU A 94 10.32 28.14 -1.01
C LEU A 94 9.18 27.94 -2.02
N ALA A 95 9.36 28.43 -3.25
CA ALA A 95 8.36 28.33 -4.34
C ALA A 95 8.04 26.87 -4.71
N GLN A 96 9.01 25.96 -4.57
CA GLN A 96 8.84 24.52 -4.83
C GLN A 96 8.44 23.76 -3.55
N CYS A 97 8.69 24.31 -2.37
CA CYS A 97 8.46 23.62 -1.10
C CYS A 97 7.01 23.75 -0.62
N THR A 98 6.48 24.97 -0.55
CA THR A 98 5.18 25.28 0.08
C THR A 98 4.48 26.47 -0.55
N GLN A 99 3.15 26.43 -0.61
CA GLN A 99 2.29 27.59 -0.92
C GLN A 99 1.64 28.19 0.34
N SER A 100 2.14 27.84 1.53
CA SER A 100 1.58 28.35 2.79
C SER A 100 1.90 29.84 2.94
N GLN A 101 0.92 30.63 3.39
CA GLN A 101 1.12 32.06 3.70
C GLN A 101 2.16 32.26 4.80
N ASN A 102 2.24 31.33 5.75
CA ASN A 102 3.20 31.38 6.85
C ASN A 102 4.57 30.78 6.48
N HIS A 103 4.79 30.42 5.21
CA HIS A 103 6.01 29.78 4.71
C HIS A 103 6.41 28.49 5.47
N GLU A 104 5.41 27.83 6.05
CA GLU A 104 5.59 26.62 6.88
C GLU A 104 5.28 25.35 6.09
N LYS A 105 6.22 24.39 6.11
CA LYS A 105 6.06 23.04 5.55
C LYS A 105 5.62 22.10 6.65
N VAL A 106 4.53 21.40 6.42
CA VAL A 106 4.05 20.33 7.29
C VAL A 106 4.24 18.97 6.62
N ILE A 107 4.89 18.04 7.32
CA ILE A 107 5.06 16.65 6.90
C ILE A 107 4.33 15.76 7.89
N ALA A 108 3.37 14.97 7.38
CA ALA A 108 2.70 13.94 8.17
C ALA A 108 3.42 12.58 8.01
N ARG A 109 3.79 11.96 9.12
CA ARG A 109 4.35 10.59 9.20
C ARG A 109 3.45 9.74 10.08
N HIS A 110 2.99 8.59 9.56
CA HIS A 110 2.19 7.67 10.37
C HIS A 110 3.06 7.02 11.46
N VAL A 111 2.52 6.68 12.63
CA VAL A 111 3.27 6.00 13.71
C VAL A 111 3.92 4.70 13.20
N TRP A 112 3.18 3.92 12.41
CA TRP A 112 3.67 2.68 11.78
C TRP A 112 4.36 2.88 10.43
N GLN A 113 4.89 4.07 10.13
CA GLN A 113 5.60 4.32 8.88
C GLN A 113 6.80 3.38 8.69
N VAL A 114 7.49 3.01 9.78
CA VAL A 114 8.64 2.09 9.75
C VAL A 114 8.29 0.76 9.09
N TYR A 115 7.08 0.24 9.32
CA TYR A 115 6.61 -1.00 8.69
C TYR A 115 6.38 -0.84 7.18
N LEU A 116 5.91 0.34 6.75
CA LEU A 116 5.77 0.63 5.32
C LEU A 116 7.13 0.79 4.63
N ASP A 117 8.09 1.40 5.32
CA ASP A 117 9.45 1.60 4.83
C ASP A 117 10.15 0.23 4.69
N ARG A 118 10.00 -0.66 5.69
CA ARG A 118 10.45 -2.06 5.62
C ARG A 118 9.76 -2.84 4.50
N ALA A 119 8.45 -2.71 4.34
CA ALA A 119 7.77 -3.40 3.25
C ALA A 119 8.22 -2.90 1.85
N GLU A 120 8.59 -1.62 1.73
CA GLU A 120 9.14 -1.07 0.50
C GLU A 120 10.56 -1.60 0.20
N SER A 121 11.41 -1.75 1.22
CA SER A 121 12.73 -2.35 1.03
C SER A 121 12.63 -3.83 0.62
N ILE A 122 11.72 -4.60 1.26
CA ILE A 122 11.45 -6.00 0.89
C ILE A 122 10.94 -6.08 -0.56
N ARG A 123 10.09 -5.14 -1.01
CA ARG A 123 9.60 -5.11 -2.40
C ARG A 123 10.71 -5.05 -3.45
N LEU A 124 11.84 -4.40 -3.14
CA LEU A 124 12.96 -4.25 -4.07
C LEU A 124 13.82 -5.53 -4.20
N THR A 125 13.66 -6.49 -3.28
CA THR A 125 14.38 -7.78 -3.33
C THR A 125 14.01 -8.60 -4.58
N PRO A 126 14.96 -9.37 -5.15
CA PRO A 126 14.70 -10.16 -6.37
C PRO A 126 13.58 -11.18 -6.18
N GLU A 127 13.54 -11.86 -5.04
CA GLU A 127 12.50 -12.84 -4.71
C GLU A 127 11.10 -12.20 -4.66
N ASN A 128 10.95 -11.00 -4.09
CA ASN A 128 9.65 -10.32 -4.10
C ASN A 128 9.22 -9.90 -5.50
N LYS A 129 10.17 -9.49 -6.36
CA LYS A 129 9.86 -9.15 -7.75
C LYS A 129 9.32 -10.37 -8.49
N GLU A 130 9.92 -11.54 -8.28
CA GLU A 130 9.47 -12.80 -8.89
C GLU A 130 8.07 -13.19 -8.38
N ILE A 131 7.85 -13.18 -7.06
CA ILE A 131 6.55 -13.49 -6.47
C ILE A 131 5.48 -12.50 -6.97
N TYR A 132 5.81 -11.20 -7.01
CA TYR A 132 4.88 -10.17 -7.48
C TYR A 132 4.54 -10.34 -8.97
N ALA A 133 5.49 -10.79 -9.79
CA ALA A 133 5.25 -11.04 -11.21
C ALA A 133 4.19 -12.14 -11.44
N ARG A 134 4.13 -13.17 -10.59
CA ARG A 134 3.14 -14.27 -10.66
C ARG A 134 1.70 -13.83 -10.33
N ARG A 135 1.50 -12.61 -9.83
CA ARG A 135 0.16 -12.07 -9.50
C ARG A 135 -0.74 -11.93 -10.73
N LYS A 136 -0.15 -11.59 -11.88
CA LYS A 136 -0.87 -11.44 -13.16
C LYS A 136 -1.48 -12.76 -13.65
N GLU A 137 -0.79 -13.87 -13.38
CA GLU A 137 -1.20 -15.21 -13.81
C GLU A 137 -2.28 -15.81 -12.91
N THR A 138 -2.20 -15.55 -11.61
CA THR A 138 -3.03 -16.20 -10.60
C THR A 138 -4.24 -15.36 -10.22
N VAL A 139 -4.01 -14.26 -9.52
CA VAL A 139 -5.05 -13.44 -8.90
C VAL A 139 -5.80 -12.61 -9.92
N GLU A 140 -5.08 -11.95 -10.84
CA GLU A 140 -5.71 -11.07 -11.82
C GLU A 140 -6.58 -11.83 -12.81
N ARG A 141 -6.18 -13.06 -13.17
CA ARG A 141 -6.99 -13.97 -14.00
C ARG A 141 -8.32 -14.32 -13.32
N GLY A 142 -8.31 -14.65 -12.03
CA GLY A 142 -9.53 -14.92 -11.28
C GLY A 142 -10.48 -13.70 -11.20
N PHE A 143 -9.93 -12.50 -11.02
CA PHE A 143 -10.74 -11.27 -11.09
C PHE A 143 -11.24 -10.95 -12.51
N GLY A 144 -10.50 -11.34 -13.55
CA GLY A 144 -10.93 -11.25 -14.94
C GLY A 144 -12.14 -12.15 -15.20
N ASP A 145 -12.04 -13.43 -14.84
CA ASP A 145 -13.14 -14.39 -14.94
C ASP A 145 -14.38 -13.92 -14.16
N ALA A 146 -14.20 -13.42 -12.93
CA ALA A 146 -15.31 -12.88 -12.14
C ALA A 146 -16.08 -11.76 -12.86
N LYS A 147 -15.36 -10.85 -13.53
CA LYS A 147 -15.96 -9.70 -14.22
C LYS A 147 -16.60 -10.09 -15.54
N GLU A 148 -15.87 -10.82 -16.37
CA GLU A 148 -16.25 -11.07 -17.76
C GLU A 148 -17.16 -12.30 -17.88
N LYS A 149 -16.97 -13.34 -17.06
CA LYS A 149 -17.76 -14.59 -17.13
C LYS A 149 -18.84 -14.69 -16.07
N CYS A 150 -18.65 -14.08 -14.90
CA CYS A 150 -19.61 -14.15 -13.80
C CYS A 150 -20.39 -12.85 -13.58
N GLY A 151 -20.40 -11.95 -14.57
CA GLY A 151 -21.25 -10.75 -14.57
C GLY A 151 -20.89 -9.67 -13.54
N MET A 152 -19.73 -9.75 -12.87
CA MET A 152 -19.34 -8.74 -11.86
C MET A 152 -18.85 -7.41 -12.46
N ARG A 153 -18.99 -7.20 -13.77
CA ARG A 153 -18.75 -5.89 -14.39
C ARG A 153 -19.80 -4.86 -13.97
N TRP A 154 -21.02 -5.32 -13.67
CA TRP A 154 -22.14 -4.47 -13.26
C TRP A 154 -22.77 -4.98 -11.97
N THR A 155 -23.38 -4.09 -11.21
CA THR A 155 -24.15 -4.46 -10.01
C THR A 155 -25.56 -4.84 -10.42
N SER A 156 -25.88 -6.13 -10.39
CA SER A 156 -27.21 -6.64 -10.77
C SER A 156 -28.26 -6.40 -9.68
N LEU A 157 -27.83 -6.28 -8.41
CA LEU A 157 -28.71 -6.12 -7.26
C LEU A 157 -28.53 -4.74 -6.60
N ARG A 158 -29.60 -4.23 -5.97
CA ARG A 158 -29.55 -2.98 -5.20
C ARG A 158 -29.31 -3.27 -3.71
N GLY A 159 -28.38 -2.53 -3.11
CA GLY A 159 -28.07 -2.59 -1.69
C GLY A 159 -26.83 -3.42 -1.34
N ARG A 160 -26.11 -2.98 -0.30
CA ARG A 160 -24.81 -3.56 0.10
C ARG A 160 -24.91 -5.03 0.47
N ALA A 161 -25.96 -5.43 1.20
CA ALA A 161 -26.14 -6.80 1.64
C ALA A 161 -26.32 -7.76 0.46
N LYS A 162 -27.22 -7.44 -0.48
CA LYS A 162 -27.48 -8.25 -1.68
C LYS A 162 -26.26 -8.37 -2.59
N MET A 163 -25.56 -7.25 -2.83
CA MET A 163 -24.32 -7.27 -3.61
C MET A 163 -23.20 -8.06 -2.92
N SER A 164 -23.13 -8.04 -1.58
CA SER A 164 -22.15 -8.83 -0.84
C SER A 164 -22.43 -10.32 -0.99
N MET A 165 -23.69 -10.74 -0.90
CA MET A 165 -24.08 -12.14 -1.14
C MET A 165 -23.73 -12.59 -2.56
N GLN A 166 -24.07 -11.80 -3.59
CA GLN A 166 -23.72 -12.11 -4.97
C GLN A 166 -22.21 -12.29 -5.14
N ALA A 167 -21.40 -11.35 -4.63
CA ALA A 167 -19.95 -11.44 -4.72
C ALA A 167 -19.41 -12.70 -4.01
N MET A 168 -19.91 -13.02 -2.81
CA MET A 168 -19.51 -14.22 -2.07
C MET A 168 -19.82 -15.51 -2.85
N LEU A 169 -21.02 -15.63 -3.42
CA LEU A 169 -21.42 -16.78 -4.22
C LEU A 169 -20.57 -16.91 -5.49
N THR A 170 -20.30 -15.80 -6.18
CA THR A 170 -19.43 -15.81 -7.37
C THR A 170 -18.02 -16.29 -7.03
N PHE A 171 -17.40 -15.77 -5.97
CA PHE A 171 -16.07 -16.22 -5.57
C PHE A 171 -16.05 -17.65 -5.03
N ALA A 172 -17.11 -18.11 -4.38
CA ALA A 172 -17.26 -19.51 -4.00
C ALA A 172 -17.28 -20.42 -5.25
N ALA A 173 -18.06 -20.08 -6.27
CA ALA A 173 -18.11 -20.82 -7.53
C ALA A 173 -16.75 -20.82 -8.27
N LEU A 174 -16.04 -19.68 -8.28
CA LEU A 174 -14.70 -19.61 -8.86
C LEU A 174 -13.68 -20.47 -8.10
N ASN A 175 -13.77 -20.54 -6.77
CA ASN A 175 -12.94 -21.43 -5.97
C ASN A 175 -13.25 -22.90 -6.24
N LEU A 176 -14.52 -23.28 -6.37
CA LEU A 176 -14.93 -24.64 -6.73
C LEU A 176 -14.42 -25.02 -8.13
N LYS A 177 -14.55 -24.13 -9.12
CA LYS A 177 -14.00 -24.32 -10.46
C LYS A 177 -12.48 -24.57 -10.39
N ARG A 178 -11.76 -23.80 -9.58
CA ARG A 178 -10.31 -23.95 -9.42
C ARG A 178 -9.95 -25.30 -8.77
N LEU A 179 -10.70 -25.72 -7.76
CA LEU A 179 -10.52 -27.04 -7.15
C LEU A 179 -10.74 -28.17 -8.17
N ALA A 180 -11.79 -28.07 -8.97
CA ALA A 180 -12.09 -29.05 -10.02
C ALA A 180 -10.96 -29.15 -11.07
N CYS A 181 -10.39 -28.02 -11.51
CA CYS A 181 -9.24 -28.01 -12.41
C CYS A 181 -8.02 -28.70 -11.79
N TRP A 182 -7.70 -28.41 -10.51
CA TRP A 182 -6.58 -29.05 -9.82
C TRP A 182 -6.77 -30.56 -9.66
N THR A 183 -7.99 -31.01 -9.33
CA THR A 183 -8.28 -32.43 -9.24
C THR A 183 -8.16 -33.11 -10.60
N TRP A 184 -8.58 -32.46 -11.68
CA TRP A 184 -8.46 -32.99 -13.03
C TRP A 184 -6.99 -33.12 -13.48
N GLU A 185 -6.20 -32.05 -13.30
CA GLU A 185 -4.77 -32.04 -13.63
C GLU A 185 -3.98 -33.09 -12.81
N SER A 186 -4.40 -33.40 -11.59
CA SER A 186 -3.76 -34.44 -10.76
C SER A 186 -4.10 -35.88 -11.18
N LEU A 187 -5.07 -36.07 -12.08
CA LEU A 187 -5.49 -37.38 -12.58
C LEU A 187 -4.85 -37.75 -13.92
N GLU A 188 -4.20 -36.82 -14.61
CA GLU A 188 -3.40 -37.12 -15.80
C GLU A 188 -1.98 -37.56 -15.38
N PRO A 189 -1.52 -38.78 -15.74
CA PRO A 189 -0.15 -39.18 -15.49
C PRO A 189 0.82 -38.35 -16.34
N ALA A 190 1.98 -38.01 -15.75
CA ALA A 190 3.05 -37.23 -16.37
C ALA A 190 3.63 -37.88 -17.63
#